data_AF-A0A9E5XBF8-F1
#
_entry.id   AF-A0A9E5XBF8-F1
#
_cell.length_a   1.000
_cell.length_b   1.000
_cell.length_c   1.000
_cell.angle_alpha   90.00
_cell.angle_beta   90.00
_cell.angle_gamma   90.00
#
_symmetry.space_group_name_H-M   'P 1'
#
loop_
_entity.id
_entity.type
_entity.pdbx_description
1 polymer ?
#
loop_
_entity_poly.entity_id
_entity_poly.type
_entity_poly.pdbx_seq_one_letter_code
_entity_poly.pdbx_strand_id
1 'polypeptide(L)'
;MRRLIPLLALVMILAACSKGTEPDLTTTTRAVSSTTTATTLASTTPTTQSSDTTSTTSGSLPGYTVVAGSAGGTLVILLDPGNYSDIDIRNVVDDAIERFSPVELHVVDSREAADLVLVENPTADQQKILDAHQFARVTDDQLEFLGPYASSGSVSIGS
;
A
#
# COMPACT_ATOMS: atom_id res chain seq x y z
N MET A 1 -57.69 -6.84 7.37
CA MET A 1 -57.35 -5.79 8.35
C MET A 1 -56.02 -6.21 8.98
N ARG A 2 -54.95 -5.44 9.10
CA ARG A 2 -54.73 -4.00 9.06
C ARG A 2 -53.20 -3.83 8.87
N ARG A 3 -52.78 -3.14 7.81
CA ARG A 3 -51.38 -2.70 7.65
C ARG A 3 -51.11 -1.58 8.64
N LEU A 4 -49.93 -1.54 9.25
CA LEU A 4 -49.41 -0.32 9.87
C LEU A 4 -47.90 -0.24 9.66
N ILE A 5 -47.52 0.69 8.79
CA ILE A 5 -46.18 1.17 8.49
C ILE A 5 -45.92 2.34 9.45
N PRO A 6 -44.81 2.40 10.20
CA PRO A 6 -44.32 3.64 10.73
C PRO A 6 -43.31 4.26 9.77
N LEU A 7 -43.76 5.39 9.23
CA LEU A 7 -43.03 6.49 8.62
C LEU A 7 -41.88 6.95 9.54
N LEU A 8 -40.64 7.02 9.05
CA LEU A 8 -39.61 7.84 9.70
C LEU A 8 -38.92 8.70 8.64
N ALA A 9 -39.14 10.00 8.78
CA ALA A 9 -38.66 11.07 7.92
C ALA A 9 -37.15 11.28 8.11
N LEU A 10 -36.40 11.27 7.01
CA LEU A 10 -34.99 11.67 6.99
C LEU A 10 -34.91 13.14 6.59
N VAL A 11 -34.54 13.99 7.56
CA VAL A 11 -34.29 15.43 7.36
C VAL A 11 -32.87 15.60 6.84
N MET A 12 -32.76 16.10 5.61
CA MET A 12 -31.53 16.57 4.97
C MET A 12 -31.41 18.09 5.21
N ILE A 13 -30.38 18.56 5.90
CA ILE A 13 -29.95 19.97 5.81
C ILE A 13 -28.41 20.05 5.83
N LEU A 14 -27.89 20.57 4.72
CA LEU A 14 -26.52 21.00 4.49
C LEU A 14 -26.13 22.13 5.45
N ALA A 15 -24.93 22.07 6.02
CA ALA A 15 -24.21 23.25 6.50
C ALA A 15 -22.76 23.18 6.04
N ALA A 16 -22.50 23.80 4.90
CA ALA A 16 -21.18 24.14 4.42
C ALA A 16 -20.61 25.34 5.19
N CYS A 17 -19.26 25.39 5.24
CA CYS A 17 -18.41 26.53 5.55
C CYS A 17 -18.36 27.02 7.00
N SER A 18 -17.15 27.01 7.60
CA SER A 18 -16.33 28.22 7.50
C SER A 18 -14.92 28.08 8.12
N LYS A 19 -14.01 28.85 7.51
CA LYS A 19 -12.74 29.41 8.02
C LYS A 19 -11.48 28.58 7.84
N GLY A 20 -10.79 28.92 6.74
CA GLY A 20 -9.38 28.68 6.55
C GLY A 20 -8.54 29.27 7.68
N THR A 21 -7.51 28.52 8.03
CA THR A 21 -6.36 28.94 8.81
C THR A 21 -5.18 28.50 7.99
N GLU A 22 -4.50 29.46 7.37
CA GLU A 22 -3.21 29.26 6.73
C GLU A 22 -2.15 29.09 7.83
N PRO A 23 -1.38 27.99 7.87
CA PRO A 23 -0.16 27.97 8.66
C PRO A 23 1.00 28.54 7.82
N ASP A 24 1.61 29.58 8.39
CA ASP A 24 2.93 30.14 8.05
C ASP A 24 3.95 29.04 7.71
N LEU A 25 4.45 29.03 6.47
CA LEU A 25 5.58 28.18 6.07
C LEU A 25 6.89 28.97 6.24
N THR A 26 7.50 28.89 7.42
CA THR A 26 8.88 29.36 7.64
C THR A 26 9.86 28.39 6.97
N THR A 27 10.27 28.71 5.74
CA THR A 27 11.26 27.91 5.01
C THR A 27 12.66 28.22 5.54
N THR A 28 13.20 27.31 6.37
CA THR A 28 14.61 27.33 6.78
C THR A 28 15.42 26.47 5.82
N THR A 29 16.14 27.08 4.89
CA THR A 29 17.07 26.36 4.00
C THR A 29 18.37 26.07 4.75
N ARG A 30 18.58 24.80 5.09
CA ARG A 30 19.83 24.32 5.71
C ARG A 30 20.84 24.00 4.60
N ALA A 31 21.98 24.69 4.61
CA ALA A 31 23.11 24.40 3.75
C ALA A 31 23.72 23.03 4.09
N VAL A 32 23.99 22.20 3.08
CA VAL A 32 24.76 20.97 3.23
C VAL A 32 25.93 21.03 2.25
N SER A 33 27.14 21.13 2.81
CA SER A 33 28.41 21.03 2.08
C SER A 33 28.60 19.61 1.56
N SER A 34 28.80 19.45 0.26
CA SER A 34 29.25 18.20 -0.34
C SER A 34 30.76 18.23 -0.55
N THR A 35 31.51 17.65 0.38
CA THR A 35 32.91 17.24 0.17
C THR A 35 32.91 15.72 0.08
N THR A 36 33.25 15.15 -1.07
CA THR A 36 33.62 13.74 -1.16
C THR A 36 34.92 13.60 -1.95
N THR A 37 35.96 13.23 -1.23
CA THR A 37 37.28 12.85 -1.74
C THR A 37 37.21 11.44 -2.29
N ALA A 38 37.56 11.22 -3.56
CA ALA A 38 37.72 9.89 -4.13
C ALA A 38 39.21 9.52 -4.17
N THR A 39 39.62 8.55 -3.33
CA THR A 39 40.91 7.86 -3.46
C THR A 39 40.72 6.39 -3.13
N THR A 40 41.05 5.50 -4.08
CA THR A 40 42.20 4.56 -4.07
C THR A 40 41.85 3.27 -4.84
N LEU A 41 42.71 2.92 -5.80
CA LEU A 41 42.77 1.61 -6.46
C LEU A 41 43.19 0.50 -5.49
N ALA A 42 42.60 -0.69 -5.61
CA ALA A 42 43.29 -1.95 -5.36
C ALA A 42 42.62 -3.11 -6.11
N SER A 43 43.42 -3.75 -6.97
CA SER A 43 43.16 -4.99 -7.68
C SER A 43 43.38 -6.19 -6.76
N THR A 44 42.50 -7.20 -6.79
CA THR A 44 42.81 -8.64 -6.67
C THR A 44 41.52 -9.48 -6.80
N THR A 45 41.55 -10.47 -7.68
CA THR A 45 40.63 -11.63 -7.76
C THR A 45 41.35 -12.86 -7.18
N PRO A 46 40.73 -14.04 -6.97
CA PRO A 46 39.30 -14.38 -6.83
C PRO A 46 39.01 -15.29 -5.60
N THR A 47 37.77 -15.34 -5.11
CA THR A 47 37.25 -16.50 -4.35
C THR A 47 35.78 -16.73 -4.67
N THR A 48 35.51 -17.92 -5.18
CA THR A 48 34.17 -18.53 -5.33
C THR A 48 33.47 -18.60 -3.98
N GLN A 49 32.38 -17.85 -3.84
CA GLN A 49 31.37 -18.09 -2.82
C GLN A 49 30.02 -17.86 -3.48
N SER A 50 29.22 -18.93 -3.56
CA SER A 50 27.79 -18.84 -3.88
C SER A 50 27.14 -17.97 -2.82
N SER A 51 26.87 -16.73 -3.19
CA SER A 51 25.81 -15.96 -2.59
C SER A 51 24.76 -15.82 -3.68
N ASP A 52 23.65 -16.53 -3.54
CA ASP A 52 22.42 -16.14 -4.22
C ASP A 52 22.15 -14.71 -3.78
N THR A 53 22.59 -13.77 -4.62
CA THR A 53 22.37 -12.36 -4.41
C THR A 53 20.98 -12.12 -4.94
N THR A 54 19.98 -12.24 -4.08
CA THR A 54 18.66 -11.66 -4.36
C THR A 54 18.91 -10.18 -4.61
N SER A 55 18.89 -9.80 -5.88
CA SER A 55 19.06 -8.41 -6.30
C SER A 55 17.83 -7.65 -5.83
N THR A 56 17.90 -7.06 -4.64
CA THR A 56 16.94 -6.03 -4.25
C THR A 56 17.17 -4.86 -5.19
N THR A 57 16.31 -4.74 -6.20
CA THR A 57 16.31 -3.58 -7.09
C THR A 57 16.13 -2.36 -6.19
N SER A 58 17.19 -1.56 -6.03
CA SER A 58 17.19 -0.35 -5.21
C SER A 58 16.43 0.79 -5.90
N GLY A 59 15.21 0.49 -6.37
CA GLY A 59 14.20 1.51 -6.61
C GLY A 59 13.76 2.04 -5.24
N SER A 60 13.56 3.35 -5.14
CA SER A 60 12.95 3.91 -3.93
C SER A 60 11.60 3.22 -3.71
N LEU A 61 11.38 2.65 -2.54
CA LEU A 61 10.09 2.07 -2.18
C LEU A 61 8.99 3.14 -2.35
N PRO A 62 7.84 2.81 -2.96
CA PRO A 62 6.67 3.66 -2.92
C PRO A 62 6.32 4.11 -1.51
N GLY A 63 5.90 5.36 -1.37
CA GLY A 63 5.27 5.81 -0.14
C GLY A 63 3.96 5.06 0.10
N TYR A 64 3.77 4.57 1.32
CA TYR A 64 2.57 3.87 1.72
C TYR A 64 2.21 4.16 3.17
N THR A 65 0.93 4.00 3.50
CA THR A 65 0.40 4.16 4.86
C THR A 65 -0.42 2.94 5.25
N VAL A 66 -0.24 2.45 6.48
CA VAL A 66 -1.13 1.44 7.06
C VAL A 66 -2.43 2.13 7.49
N VAL A 67 -3.54 1.73 6.88
CA VAL A 67 -4.85 2.40 7.05
C VAL A 67 -5.83 1.62 7.89
N ALA A 68 -5.62 0.31 8.01
CA ALA A 68 -6.35 -0.58 8.90
C ALA A 68 -5.50 -1.81 9.25
N GLY A 69 -5.86 -2.47 10.34
CA GLY A 69 -5.21 -3.70 10.77
C GLY A 69 -4.18 -3.53 11.88
N SER A 70 -3.54 -4.65 12.23
CA SER A 70 -2.48 -4.74 13.22
C SER A 70 -1.44 -5.79 12.79
N ALA A 71 -0.25 -5.69 13.37
CA ALA A 71 0.76 -6.74 13.22
C ALA A 71 0.19 -8.11 13.64
N GLY A 72 0.47 -9.16 12.86
CA GLY A 72 -0.05 -10.52 13.11
C GLY A 72 -1.54 -10.73 12.80
N GLY A 73 -2.21 -9.80 12.11
CA GLY A 73 -3.60 -9.94 11.66
C GLY A 73 -3.78 -9.55 10.19
N THR A 74 -5.00 -9.15 9.81
CA THR A 74 -5.24 -8.53 8.50
C THR A 74 -4.71 -7.11 8.50
N LEU A 75 -3.85 -6.78 7.53
CA LEU A 75 -3.23 -5.47 7.34
C LEU A 75 -3.73 -4.87 6.03
N VAL A 76 -4.07 -3.58 6.03
CA VAL A 76 -4.48 -2.86 4.83
C VAL A 76 -3.53 -1.70 4.61
N ILE A 77 -2.86 -1.71 3.46
CA ILE A 77 -1.92 -0.70 3.02
C ILE A 77 -2.55 0.15 1.93
N LEU A 78 -2.53 1.47 2.14
CA LEU A 78 -2.85 2.47 1.14
C LEU A 78 -1.55 2.98 0.53
N LEU A 79 -1.35 2.76 -0.76
CA LEU A 79 -0.30 3.40 -1.52
C LEU A 79 -0.61 4.88 -1.68
N ASP A 80 0.44 5.71 -1.70
CA ASP A 80 0.29 7.10 -2.13
C ASP A 80 -0.22 7.14 -3.59
N PRO A 81 -0.71 8.28 -4.10
CA PRO A 81 -1.06 8.37 -5.52
C PRO A 81 0.18 8.31 -6.41
N GLY A 82 0.20 7.40 -7.39
CA GLY A 82 1.35 7.21 -8.27
C GLY A 82 1.11 6.22 -9.40
N ASN A 83 2.17 5.96 -10.18
CA ASN A 83 2.21 4.86 -11.13
C ASN A 83 3.15 3.80 -10.57
N TYR A 84 2.65 2.58 -10.45
CA TYR A 84 3.39 1.47 -9.86
C TYR A 84 3.63 0.40 -10.91
N SER A 85 4.80 -0.20 -10.87
CA SER A 85 5.03 -1.50 -11.50
C SER A 85 4.62 -2.62 -10.55
N ASP A 86 4.49 -3.83 -11.08
CA ASP A 86 4.33 -5.05 -10.29
C ASP A 86 5.51 -5.26 -9.33
N ILE A 87 6.73 -4.89 -9.74
CA ILE A 87 7.92 -4.89 -8.88
C ILE A 87 7.77 -3.89 -7.72
N ASP A 88 7.24 -2.70 -7.96
CA ASP A 88 7.03 -1.70 -6.90
C ASP A 88 6.05 -2.21 -5.84
N ILE A 89 4.93 -2.80 -6.29
CA ILE A 89 3.93 -3.39 -5.40
C ILE A 89 4.53 -4.55 -4.60
N ARG A 90 5.32 -5.42 -5.25
CA ARG A 90 6.01 -6.51 -4.56
C ARG A 90 6.96 -5.99 -3.49
N ASN A 91 7.75 -4.97 -3.78
CA ASN A 91 8.66 -4.39 -2.80
C ASN A 91 7.91 -3.83 -1.58
N VAL A 92 6.73 -3.23 -1.77
CA VAL A 92 5.87 -2.77 -0.66
C VAL A 92 5.34 -3.93 0.16
N VAL A 93 4.91 -5.00 -0.51
CA VAL A 93 4.46 -6.23 0.16
C VAL A 93 5.59 -6.85 0.99
N ASP A 94 6.79 -6.97 0.42
CA ASP A 94 7.95 -7.55 1.11
C ASP A 94 8.33 -6.72 2.35
N ASP A 95 8.39 -5.39 2.23
CA ASP A 95 8.64 -4.48 3.38
C ASP A 95 7.54 -4.60 4.46
N ALA A 96 6.28 -4.70 4.05
CA ALA A 96 5.16 -4.85 4.98
C ALA A 96 5.19 -6.19 5.73
N ILE A 97 5.54 -7.28 5.05
CA ILE A 97 5.66 -8.61 5.65
C ILE A 97 6.81 -8.63 6.66
N GLU A 98 7.97 -8.10 6.30
CA GLU A 98 9.14 -8.03 7.19
C GLU A 98 8.83 -7.18 8.44
N ARG A 99 8.13 -6.05 8.26
CA ARG A 99 7.89 -5.08 9.33
C ARG A 99 6.74 -5.44 10.26
N PHE A 100 5.66 -6.02 9.73
CA PHE A 100 4.41 -6.22 10.47
C PHE A 100 4.02 -7.69 10.63
N SER A 101 4.63 -8.59 9.87
CA SER A 101 4.31 -10.03 9.83
C SER A 101 2.79 -10.29 9.87
N PRO A 102 2.02 -9.73 8.90
CA PRO A 102 0.58 -9.88 8.88
C PRO A 102 0.18 -11.32 8.50
N VAL A 103 -1.02 -11.73 8.91
CA VAL A 103 -1.65 -12.99 8.46
C VAL A 103 -2.27 -12.82 7.07
N GLU A 104 -2.82 -11.64 6.82
CA GLU A 104 -3.38 -11.26 5.52
C GLU A 104 -2.97 -9.82 5.23
N LEU A 105 -2.63 -9.51 3.98
CA LEU A 105 -2.26 -8.16 3.56
C LEU A 105 -3.07 -7.76 2.33
N HIS A 106 -3.64 -6.56 2.33
CA HIS A 106 -4.26 -5.96 1.16
C HIS A 106 -3.51 -4.69 0.78
N VAL A 107 -3.18 -4.57 -0.51
CA VAL A 107 -2.58 -3.36 -1.07
C VAL A 107 -3.60 -2.68 -1.97
N VAL A 108 -3.93 -1.44 -1.64
CA VAL A 108 -4.91 -0.61 -2.36
C VAL A 108 -4.35 0.79 -2.64
N ASP A 109 -4.91 1.50 -3.63
CA ASP A 109 -4.57 2.91 -3.92
C ASP A 109 -5.67 3.90 -3.54
N SER A 110 -6.84 3.40 -3.16
CA SER A 110 -8.00 4.21 -2.79
C SER A 110 -8.44 3.95 -1.36
N ARG A 111 -8.77 5.02 -0.63
CA ARG A 111 -9.34 4.92 0.72
C ARG A 111 -10.67 4.16 0.72
N GLU A 112 -11.46 4.32 -0.33
CA GLU A 112 -12.73 3.60 -0.46
C GLU A 112 -12.51 2.09 -0.57
N ALA A 113 -11.52 1.67 -1.36
CA ALA A 113 -11.14 0.26 -1.46
C ALA A 113 -10.60 -0.29 -0.13
N ALA A 114 -9.83 0.51 0.62
CA ALA A 114 -9.31 0.12 1.93
C ALA A 114 -10.41 -0.25 2.95
N ASP A 115 -11.55 0.45 2.90
CA ASP A 115 -12.67 0.16 3.78
C ASP A 115 -13.50 -1.04 3.24
N LEU A 116 -13.55 -1.22 1.91
CA LEU A 116 -14.27 -2.30 1.26
C LEU A 116 -13.59 -3.67 1.34
N VAL A 117 -12.26 -3.75 1.39
CA VAL A 117 -11.54 -5.04 1.48
C VAL A 117 -11.87 -5.82 2.76
N LEU A 118 -12.37 -5.13 3.79
CA LEU A 118 -12.77 -5.73 5.06
C LEU A 118 -14.25 -6.17 5.09
N VAL A 119 -15.00 -5.89 4.02
CA VAL A 119 -16.41 -6.27 3.90
C VAL A 119 -16.48 -7.71 3.39
N GLU A 120 -17.06 -8.62 4.18
CA GLU A 120 -17.15 -10.05 3.82
C GLU A 120 -17.91 -10.32 2.51
N ASN A 121 -18.93 -9.51 2.21
CA ASN A 121 -19.79 -9.71 1.04
C ASN A 121 -20.06 -8.36 0.35
N PRO A 122 -19.09 -7.84 -0.43
CA PRO A 122 -19.30 -6.60 -1.19
C PRO A 122 -20.40 -6.79 -2.23
N THR A 123 -21.21 -5.75 -2.42
CA THR A 123 -22.17 -5.67 -3.53
C THR A 123 -21.45 -5.65 -4.87
N ALA A 124 -22.15 -5.91 -5.97
CA ALA A 124 -21.56 -5.90 -7.31
C ALA A 124 -20.90 -4.55 -7.68
N ASP A 125 -21.42 -3.43 -7.17
CA ASP A 125 -20.82 -2.11 -7.42
C ASP A 125 -19.59 -1.87 -6.54
N GLN A 126 -19.59 -2.37 -5.30
CA GLN A 126 -18.40 -2.35 -4.44
C GLN A 126 -17.29 -3.25 -4.98
N GLN A 127 -17.64 -4.40 -5.55
CA GLN A 127 -16.67 -5.29 -6.16
C GLN A 127 -15.95 -4.62 -7.33
N LYS A 128 -16.65 -3.83 -8.15
CA LYS A 128 -15.99 -3.05 -9.23
C LYS A 128 -14.94 -2.06 -8.70
N ILE A 129 -15.17 -1.49 -7.52
CA ILE A 129 -14.21 -0.59 -6.87
C ILE A 129 -12.98 -1.38 -6.43
N LEU A 130 -13.18 -2.54 -5.79
CA LEU A 130 -12.08 -3.43 -5.42
C LEU A 130 -11.30 -3.90 -6.66
N ASP A 131 -11.98 -4.30 -7.73
CA ASP A 131 -11.33 -4.73 -8.98
C ASP A 131 -10.51 -3.61 -9.64
N ALA A 132 -10.87 -2.34 -9.41
CA ALA A 132 -10.14 -1.21 -9.95
C ALA A 132 -8.96 -0.75 -9.06
N HIS A 133 -9.10 -0.91 -7.74
CA HIS A 133 -8.26 -0.22 -6.74
C HIS A 133 -7.53 -1.16 -5.76
N GLN A 134 -7.80 -2.46 -5.81
CA GLN A 134 -7.03 -3.47 -5.08
C GLN A 134 -5.98 -4.07 -6.00
N PHE A 135 -4.72 -3.83 -5.68
CA PHE A 135 -3.60 -4.19 -6.55
C PHE A 135 -2.97 -5.52 -6.16
N ALA A 136 -3.03 -5.87 -4.88
CA ALA A 136 -2.52 -7.14 -4.42
C ALA A 136 -3.21 -7.62 -3.14
N ARG A 137 -3.14 -8.93 -2.91
CA ARG A 137 -3.50 -9.58 -1.67
C ARG A 137 -2.45 -10.61 -1.30
N VAL A 138 -2.09 -10.69 -0.04
CA VAL A 138 -1.33 -11.80 0.53
C VAL A 138 -2.25 -12.58 1.45
N THR A 139 -2.32 -13.89 1.23
CA THR A 139 -3.01 -14.82 2.13
C THR A 139 -2.11 -16.03 2.33
N ASP A 140 -1.93 -16.43 3.59
CA ASP A 140 -0.94 -17.42 4.00
C ASP A 140 0.47 -16.99 3.55
N ASP A 141 1.00 -17.60 2.49
CA ASP A 141 2.32 -17.28 1.90
C ASP A 141 2.23 -16.99 0.39
N GLN A 142 1.04 -16.70 -0.11
CA GLN A 142 0.80 -16.41 -1.53
C GLN A 142 0.45 -14.94 -1.72
N LEU A 143 1.28 -14.24 -2.50
CA LEU A 143 0.93 -12.95 -3.08
C LEU A 143 0.19 -13.17 -4.38
N GLU A 144 -1.03 -12.68 -4.44
CA GLU A 144 -1.86 -12.61 -5.63
C GLU A 144 -1.92 -11.17 -6.11
N PHE A 145 -1.53 -10.93 -7.36
CA PHE A 145 -1.78 -9.64 -8.01
C PHE A 145 -3.22 -9.57 -8.49
N LEU A 146 -3.84 -8.41 -8.28
CA LEU A 146 -5.27 -8.18 -8.51
C LEU A 146 -5.48 -6.94 -9.38
N GLY A 147 -6.73 -6.79 -9.84
CA GLY A 147 -7.17 -5.63 -10.60
C GLY A 147 -6.27 -5.33 -11.81
N PRO A 148 -5.72 -4.10 -11.94
CA PRO A 148 -4.84 -3.74 -13.04
C PRO A 148 -3.57 -4.60 -13.16
N TYR A 149 -3.16 -5.29 -12.09
CA TYR A 149 -1.93 -6.10 -12.04
C TYR A 149 -2.19 -7.60 -12.14
N ALA A 150 -3.45 -8.03 -12.31
CA ALA A 150 -3.81 -9.45 -12.32
C ALA A 150 -3.04 -10.29 -13.37
N SER A 151 -2.55 -9.68 -14.44
CA SER A 151 -1.69 -10.35 -15.45
C SER A 151 -0.34 -10.82 -14.89
N SER A 152 0.15 -10.24 -13.79
CA SER A 152 1.37 -10.68 -13.09
C SER A 152 1.16 -11.99 -12.31
N GLY A 153 -0.08 -12.43 -12.11
CA GLY A 153 -0.41 -13.74 -11.53
C GLY A 153 -0.20 -13.82 -10.02
N SER A 154 0.27 -14.97 -9.53
CA SER A 154 0.52 -15.22 -8.11
C SER A 154 1.96 -15.70 -7.87
N VAL A 155 2.52 -15.33 -6.72
CA VAL A 155 3.90 -15.63 -6.33
C VAL A 155 3.94 -16.11 -4.89
N SER A 156 4.69 -17.19 -4.63
CA SER A 156 4.98 -17.67 -3.27
C SER A 156 5.99 -16.74 -2.59
N ILE A 157 5.67 -16.23 -1.41
CA ILE A 157 6.53 -15.33 -0.61
C ILE A 157 7.25 -16.08 0.51
N GLY A 158 6.76 -17.27 0.89
CA GLY A 158 7.43 -18.21 1.80
C GLY A 158 7.84 -19.51 1.09
N SER A 159 8.89 -20.16 1.61
CA SER A 159 9.41 -21.47 1.17
C SER A 159 9.44 -22.47 2.32
#